data_AF-A0A0M4FWH7-F1
#
_entry.id   AF-A0A0M4FWH7-F1
#
_cell.length_a   1.000
_cell.length_b   1.000
_cell.length_c   1.000
_cell.angle_alpha   90.00
_cell.angle_beta   90.00
_cell.angle_gamma   90.00
#
_symmetry.space_group_name_H-M   'P 1'
#
loop_
_entity.id
_entity.type
_entity.pdbx_description
1 polymer ?
#
loop_
_entity_poly.entity_id
_entity_poly.type
_entity_poly.pdbx_seq_one_letter_code
_entity_poly.pdbx_strand_id
1 'polypeptide(L)' 'MQHLDWQTKTTIKKVKCVHADANKYIVNNVLTPGKEYDVKNETEEFYFVVDNTGKVGGYYKEYFEEA' A
#
# COMPACT_ATOMS: atom_id res chain seq x y z
N MET A 1 24.36 7.74 -8.57
CA MET A 1 23.37 6.77 -9.09
C MET A 1 22.93 5.87 -7.94
N GLN A 2 21.98 6.32 -7.11
CA GLN A 2 21.29 5.49 -6.10
C GLN A 2 19.87 6.04 -5.91
N HIS A 3 19.20 6.36 -7.02
CA HIS A 3 17.91 7.05 -7.03
C HIS A 3 16.80 6.18 -7.66
N LEU A 4 17.00 4.86 -7.75
CA LEU A 4 16.12 3.99 -8.56
C LEU A 4 15.92 2.54 -8.07
N ASP A 5 16.24 2.20 -6.82
CA ASP A 5 16.11 0.79 -6.34
C ASP A 5 14.86 0.52 -5.47
N TRP A 6 13.91 1.46 -5.40
CA TRP A 6 12.61 1.16 -4.79
C TRP A 6 11.78 0.17 -5.63
N GLN A 7 12.01 0.13 -6.95
CA GLN A 7 11.26 -0.71 -7.87
C GLN A 7 11.67 -2.20 -7.78
N THR A 8 12.96 -2.44 -7.55
CA THR A 8 13.61 -3.77 -7.42
C THR A 8 13.53 -4.35 -6.01
N LYS A 9 13.18 -3.54 -4.99
CA LYS A 9 13.04 -4.04 -3.62
C LYS A 9 11.94 -5.11 -3.54
N THR A 10 12.31 -6.27 -3.02
CA THR A 10 11.42 -7.41 -2.78
C THR A 10 10.22 -6.96 -1.98
N THR A 11 9.03 -7.31 -2.45
CA THR A 11 7.78 -7.13 -1.71
C THR A 11 7.90 -7.87 -0.38
N ILE A 12 7.79 -7.14 0.73
CA ILE A 12 8.03 -7.68 2.07
C ILE A 12 6.86 -8.57 2.46
N LYS A 13 5.64 -8.13 2.17
CA LYS A 13 4.41 -8.83 2.50
C LYS A 13 3.26 -8.43 1.59
N LYS A 14 2.22 -9.24 1.57
CA LYS A 14 0.94 -8.92 0.96
C LYS A 14 -0.04 -8.59 2.07
N VAL A 15 -0.79 -7.52 1.90
CA VAL A 15 -1.80 -7.10 2.86
C VAL A 15 -3.13 -6.92 2.16
N LYS A 16 -4.22 -7.33 2.80
CA LYS A 16 -5.55 -7.21 2.23
C LYS A 16 -6.16 -5.90 2.67
N CYS A 17 -6.57 -5.07 1.72
CA CYS A 17 -7.30 -3.84 2.05
C CYS A 17 -8.67 -4.22 2.61
N VAL A 18 -8.94 -3.87 3.88
CA VAL A 18 -10.24 -4.15 4.53
C VAL A 18 -11.13 -2.92 4.45
N HIS A 19 -10.54 -1.74 4.65
CA HIS A 19 -11.22 -0.47 4.64
C HIS A 19 -10.47 0.52 3.73
N ALA A 20 -11.21 1.25 2.91
CA ALA A 20 -10.69 2.33 2.05
C ALA A 20 -11.29 3.69 2.44
N ASP A 21 -11.70 3.83 3.70
CA ASP A 21 -12.40 5.00 4.25
C ASP A 21 -11.44 6.19 4.48
N ALA A 22 -10.81 6.71 3.42
CA ALA A 22 -10.25 8.06 3.50
C ALA A 22 -11.35 9.06 3.13
N ASN A 23 -12.01 9.61 4.15
CA ASN A 23 -13.10 10.59 4.03
C ASN A 23 -12.66 11.96 3.44
N LYS A 24 -11.41 12.09 2.96
CA LYS A 24 -10.82 13.39 2.57
C LYS A 24 -10.13 13.43 1.21
N TYR A 25 -9.64 12.30 0.69
CA TYR A 25 -8.97 12.25 -0.61
C TYR A 25 -9.32 10.96 -1.32
N ILE A 26 -9.69 11.09 -2.58
CA ILE A 26 -10.25 10.07 -3.48
C ILE A 26 -9.35 8.80 -3.50
N VAL A 27 -9.61 7.86 -2.60
CA VAL A 27 -9.02 6.51 -2.65
C VAL A 27 -9.72 5.63 -3.69
N ASN A 28 -10.87 6.12 -4.22
CA ASN A 28 -11.81 5.38 -5.06
C ASN A 28 -11.20 4.86 -6.39
N ASN A 29 -10.00 5.30 -6.78
CA ASN A 29 -9.30 4.79 -7.95
C ASN A 29 -8.05 3.94 -7.63
N VAL A 30 -7.56 3.96 -6.39
CA VAL A 30 -6.24 3.40 -6.03
C VAL A 30 -6.35 2.19 -5.10
N LEU A 31 -7.21 2.22 -4.07
CA LEU A 31 -7.44 1.07 -3.18
C LEU A 31 -8.85 0.53 -3.35
N THR A 32 -8.93 -0.80 -3.49
CA THR A 32 -10.16 -1.56 -3.62
C THR A 32 -10.25 -2.47 -2.39
N PRO A 33 -11.24 -2.27 -1.50
CA PRO A 33 -11.42 -3.16 -0.36
C PRO A 33 -11.69 -4.58 -0.85
N GLY A 34 -11.05 -5.55 -0.22
CA GLY A 34 -11.07 -6.96 -0.59
C GLY A 34 -9.93 -7.41 -1.51
N LYS A 35 -9.17 -6.47 -2.09
CA LYS A 35 -8.00 -6.78 -2.93
C LYS A 35 -6.72 -6.84 -2.09
N GLU A 36 -5.82 -7.73 -2.48
CA GLU A 36 -4.48 -7.85 -1.91
C GLU A 36 -3.52 -6.87 -2.58
N TYR A 37 -2.68 -6.23 -1.77
CA TYR A 37 -1.69 -5.27 -2.19
C TYR A 37 -0.30 -5.67 -1.71
N ASP A 38 0.70 -5.44 -2.56
CA ASP A 38 2.08 -5.73 -2.26
C ASP A 38 2.72 -4.58 -1.48
N VAL A 39 3.13 -4.87 -0.24
CA VAL A 39 3.86 -3.95 0.63
C VAL A 39 5.33 -3.92 0.21
N LYS A 40 5.79 -2.74 -0.20
CA LYS A 40 7.19 -2.49 -0.56
C LYS A 40 8.01 -1.98 0.61
N ASN A 41 7.37 -1.30 1.56
CA ASN A 41 8.02 -0.81 2.75
C ASN A 41 7.00 -0.69 3.89
N GLU A 42 7.44 -0.87 5.12
CA GLU A 42 6.62 -0.59 6.30
C GLU A 42 7.42 0.30 7.26
N THR A 43 6.74 1.27 7.86
CA THR A 43 7.23 2.03 9.00
C THR A 43 6.43 1.63 10.24
N GLU A 44 6.72 2.24 11.38
CA GLU A 44 6.05 1.94 12.65
C GLU A 44 4.52 2.06 12.53
N GLU A 45 4.02 3.05 11.77
CA GLU A 45 2.59 3.37 11.69
C GLU A 45 2.00 3.23 10.27
N PHE A 46 2.82 3.10 9.23
CA PHE A 46 2.36 3.13 7.84
C PHE A 46 2.89 1.97 6.99
N TYR A 47 2.04 1.43 6.13
CA TYR A 47 2.40 0.56 5.02
C TYR A 47 2.52 1.34 3.70
N PHE A 48 3.64 1.17 3.03
CA PHE A 48 3.84 1.62 1.66
C PHE A 48 3.46 0.47 0.72
N VAL A 49 2.27 0.56 0.14
CA VAL A 49 1.74 -0.47 -0.77
C VAL A 49 1.72 0.04 -2.20
N VAL A 50 1.89 -0.88 -3.14
CA VAL A 50 1.74 -0.57 -4.57
C VAL A 50 0.25 -0.59 -4.91
N ASP A 51 -0.32 0.56 -5.21
CA ASP A 51 -1.72 0.68 -5.58
C ASP A 51 -1.97 0.23 -7.04
N ASN A 52 -3.25 0.18 -7.45
CA ASN A 52 -3.64 -0.26 -8.80
C ASN A 52 -3.02 0.57 -9.96
N THR A 53 -2.54 1.78 -9.69
CA THR A 53 -1.85 2.62 -10.68
C THR A 53 -0.36 2.32 -10.81
N GLY A 54 0.15 1.34 -10.06
CA GLY A 54 1.57 0.97 -10.03
C GLY A 54 2.44 1.98 -9.26
N LYS A 55 1.81 2.89 -8.52
CA LYS A 55 2.49 3.86 -7.65
C LYS A 55 2.56 3.31 -6.24
N VAL A 56 3.56 3.77 -5.48
CA VAL A 56 3.70 3.43 -4.06
C VAL A 56 3.04 4.53 -3.25
N GLY A 57 1.96 4.18 -2.56
CA GLY A 57 1.26 5.06 -1.63
C GLY A 57 1.53 4.64 -0.19
N GLY A 58 1.68 5.61 0.72
CA GLY A 58 1.74 5.36 2.16
C GLY A 58 0.35 5.39 2.77
N TYR A 59 -0.02 4.34 3.50
CA TYR A 59 -1.34 4.15 4.10
C TYR A 59 -1.17 3.61 5.52
N TYR A 60 -2.12 3.84 6.42
CA TYR A 60 -1.99 3.33 7.79
C TYR A 60 -2.19 1.81 7.84
N LYS A 61 -1.55 1.17 8.81
CA LYS A 61 -1.67 -0.28 9.04
C LYS A 61 -3.10 -0.71 9.33
N GLU A 62 -3.89 0.14 9.98
CA GLU A 62 -5.30 -0.13 10.33
C GLU A 62 -6.22 -0.36 9.12
N TYR A 63 -5.86 0.15 7.93
CA TYR A 63 -6.65 -0.05 6.71
C TYR A 63 -6.46 -1.44 6.09
N PHE A 64 -5.46 -2.19 6.55
CA PHE A 64 -5.13 -3.49 6.02
C PHE A 64 -5.11 -4.56 7.11
N GLU A 65 -5.63 -5.72 6.75
CA GLU A 65 -5.51 -6.93 7.56
C GLU A 65 -4.38 -7.77 6.97
N GLU A 66 -3.49 -8.27 7.83
CA GLU A 66 -2.53 -9.29 7.44
C GLU A 66 -3.31 -10.59 7.19
N ALA A 67 -3.22 -11.11 5.97
CA ALA A 67 -3.86 -12.35 5.55
C ALA A 67 -2.92 -13.55 5.74
#